data_AF-A0AAV9RM86-F1
#
_entry.id   AF-A0AAV9RM86-F1
#
_cell.length_a   1.000
_cell.length_b   1.000
_cell.length_c   1.000
_cell.angle_alpha   90.00
_cell.angle_beta   90.00
_cell.angle_gamma   90.00
#
_symmetry.space_group_name_H-M   'P 1'
#
loop_
_entity.id
_entity.type
_entity.pdbx_description
1 polymer ?
#
loop_
_entity_poly.entity_id
_entity_poly.type
_entity_poly.pdbx_seq_one_letter_code
_entity_poly.pdbx_strand_id
1 'polypeptide(L)'
;MSHLSGHRQDFLLPDRSKYVNMEKRFLRSYMDLLVQTCHRRGALATGGMAAPLLPQSQQTDSYSRVLASVERLKLLEINAGVDGFMVYDMNLIKPMQELFELHTEGDNQLHQVRDDVSVTPEDLLSMPSGGVTLYGLKYNIAVGVLFINAWLSELL
;
A
#
# COMPACT_ATOMS: atom_id res chain seq x y z
N MET A 1 -13.48 -3.11 26.29
CA MET A 1 -13.79 -2.08 25.27
C MET A 1 -12.95 -0.80 25.42
N SER A 2 -11.94 -0.76 26.29
CA SER A 2 -11.13 0.44 26.63
C SER A 2 -9.88 0.69 25.78
N HIS A 3 -9.66 -0.09 24.71
CA HIS A 3 -8.44 0.00 23.88
C HIS A 3 -8.68 0.55 22.47
N LEU A 4 -9.91 0.95 22.14
CA LEU A 4 -10.22 1.59 20.87
C LEU A 4 -9.82 3.07 20.96
N SER A 5 -8.65 3.41 20.41
CA SER A 5 -8.09 4.77 20.39
C SER A 5 -8.91 5.81 19.61
N GLY A 6 -10.06 5.44 19.03
CA GLY A 6 -10.88 6.33 18.19
C GLY A 6 -11.44 7.58 18.89
N HIS A 7 -11.43 7.61 20.22
CA HIS A 7 -11.82 8.79 21.00
C HIS A 7 -10.65 9.72 21.35
N ARG A 8 -9.41 9.27 21.15
CA ARG A 8 -8.21 10.09 21.40
C ARG A 8 -7.91 10.92 20.16
N GLN A 9 -7.94 12.24 20.32
CA GLN A 9 -7.65 13.18 19.22
C GLN A 9 -6.26 12.94 18.60
N ASP A 10 -5.28 12.56 19.42
CA ASP A 10 -3.92 12.24 18.99
C ASP A 10 -3.83 11.07 17.99
N PHE A 11 -4.87 10.23 17.88
CA PHE A 11 -4.90 9.04 17.03
C PHE A 11 -6.00 9.09 15.96
N LEU A 12 -6.54 10.28 15.66
CA LEU A 12 -7.51 10.45 14.58
C LEU A 12 -6.82 10.42 13.21
N LEU A 13 -7.24 9.49 12.36
CA LEU A 13 -6.78 9.41 10.98
C LEU A 13 -7.68 10.26 10.06
N PRO A 14 -7.08 11.00 9.10
CA PRO A 14 -7.81 11.68 8.03
C PRO A 14 -8.40 10.70 7.01
N ASP A 15 -9.07 11.21 5.97
CA ASP A 15 -9.64 10.39 4.89
C ASP A 15 -8.63 9.37 4.33
N ARG A 16 -8.91 8.07 4.55
CA ARG A 16 -7.98 6.96 4.25
C ARG A 16 -7.49 6.94 2.81
N SER A 17 -8.37 7.19 1.85
CA SER A 17 -8.05 7.08 0.42
C SER A 17 -7.15 8.20 -0.09
N LYS A 18 -7.03 9.29 0.66
CA LYS A 18 -6.28 10.48 0.26
C LYS A 18 -5.01 10.70 1.07
N TYR A 19 -5.08 10.42 2.37
CA TYR A 19 -4.04 10.82 3.30
C TYR A 19 -3.35 9.64 3.99
N VAL A 20 -3.80 8.40 3.80
CA VAL A 20 -3.20 7.19 4.39
C VAL A 20 -2.63 6.33 3.26
N ASN A 21 -1.39 6.61 2.86
CA ASN A 21 -0.71 5.93 1.76
C ASN A 21 0.81 5.84 2.01
N MET A 22 1.52 5.06 1.18
CA MET A 22 2.96 4.78 1.32
C MET A 22 3.86 6.02 1.21
N GLU A 23 3.35 7.16 0.78
CA GLU A 23 4.10 8.42 0.72
C GLU A 23 4.15 9.12 2.09
N LYS A 24 3.36 8.67 3.06
CA LYS A 24 3.35 9.21 4.42
C LYS A 24 4.46 8.61 5.26
N ARG A 25 5.06 9.45 6.11
CA ARG A 25 6.20 9.09 6.97
C ARG A 25 6.01 7.76 7.66
N PHE A 26 4.92 7.55 8.39
CA PHE A 26 4.72 6.29 9.13
C PHE A 26 4.69 5.04 8.26
N LEU A 27 4.06 5.08 7.08
CA LEU A 27 3.99 3.93 6.19
C LEU A 27 5.30 3.72 5.42
N ARG A 28 5.99 4.81 5.05
CA ARG A 28 7.33 4.75 4.48
C ARG A 28 8.32 4.13 5.47
N SER A 29 8.35 4.62 6.70
CA SER A 29 9.20 4.11 7.78
C SER A 29 8.85 2.67 8.16
N TYR A 30 7.57 2.30 8.12
CA TYR A 30 7.14 0.90 8.24
C TYR A 30 7.78 0.02 7.16
N MET A 31 7.73 0.42 5.89
CA MET A 31 8.31 -0.33 4.78
C MET A 31 9.84 -0.42 4.91
N ASP A 32 10.49 0.70 5.17
CA ASP A 32 11.95 0.76 5.35
C ASP A 32 12.40 -0.18 6.48
N LEU A 33 11.69 -0.18 7.62
CA LEU A 33 11.98 -1.09 8.74
C LEU A 33 11.70 -2.56 8.39
N LEU A 34 10.61 -2.84 7.66
CA LEU A 34 10.26 -4.19 7.21
C LEU A 34 11.38 -4.75 6.33
N VAL A 35 11.77 -4.01 5.29
CA VAL A 35 12.83 -4.42 4.34
C VAL A 35 14.15 -4.64 5.08
N GLN A 36 14.59 -3.65 5.87
CA GLN A 36 15.83 -3.75 6.65
C GLN A 36 15.81 -4.99 7.58
N THR A 37 14.68 -5.23 8.24
CA THR A 37 14.52 -6.35 9.18
C THR A 37 14.60 -7.69 8.47
N CYS A 38 13.93 -7.84 7.32
CA CYS A 38 13.94 -9.07 6.53
C CYS A 38 15.34 -9.34 5.94
N HIS A 39 15.93 -8.35 5.27
CA HIS A 39 17.18 -8.53 4.53
C HIS A 39 18.38 -8.80 5.46
N ARG A 40 18.45 -8.15 6.63
CA ARG A 40 19.46 -8.45 7.65
C ARG A 40 19.40 -9.90 8.16
N ARG A 41 18.29 -10.61 7.93
CA ARG A 41 18.08 -12.01 8.32
C ARG A 41 18.08 -12.97 7.12
N GLY A 42 18.37 -12.49 5.91
CA GLY A 42 18.29 -13.29 4.69
C GLY A 42 16.87 -13.74 4.34
N ALA A 43 15.85 -13.02 4.80
CA ALA A 43 14.45 -13.26 4.49
C ALA A 43 13.94 -12.24 3.46
N LEU A 44 12.98 -12.65 2.63
CA LEU A 44 12.35 -11.77 1.65
C LEU A 44 11.34 -10.82 2.33
N ALA A 45 11.29 -9.59 1.83
CA ALA A 45 10.35 -8.52 2.17
C ALA A 45 9.32 -8.34 1.06
N THR A 46 8.03 -8.55 1.36
CA THR A 46 6.97 -8.35 0.36
C THR A 46 6.25 -7.01 0.56
N GLY A 47 6.02 -6.32 -0.55
CA GLY A 47 5.13 -5.16 -0.63
C GLY A 47 3.65 -5.55 -0.55
N GLY A 48 2.80 -4.53 -0.42
CA GLY A 48 1.36 -4.72 -0.21
C GLY A 48 0.57 -5.10 -1.48
N MET A 49 -0.75 -5.11 -1.38
CA MET A 49 -1.68 -5.37 -2.49
C MET A 49 -1.90 -4.13 -3.37
N ALA A 50 -1.69 -4.28 -4.68
CA ALA A 50 -2.31 -3.41 -5.69
C ALA A 50 -3.76 -3.88 -5.95
N ALA A 51 -4.70 -3.24 -5.25
CA ALA A 51 -6.12 -3.56 -5.32
C ALA A 51 -6.91 -2.98 -6.52
N PRO A 52 -6.46 -1.94 -7.26
CA PRO A 52 -7.24 -1.42 -8.38
C PRO A 52 -7.54 -2.49 -9.44
N LEU A 53 -8.78 -2.52 -9.90
CA LEU A 53 -9.20 -3.27 -11.09
C LEU A 53 -8.90 -2.44 -12.33
N LEU A 54 -8.31 -3.08 -13.34
CA LEU A 54 -8.08 -2.43 -14.62
C LEU A 54 -9.37 -2.49 -15.47
N PRO A 55 -9.72 -1.40 -16.18
CA PRO A 55 -10.78 -1.45 -17.18
C PRO A 55 -10.50 -2.53 -18.24
N GLN A 56 -11.56 -3.20 -18.72
CA GLN A 56 -11.42 -4.27 -19.71
C GLN A 56 -10.74 -3.82 -21.02
N SER A 57 -10.97 -2.56 -21.44
CA SER A 57 -10.34 -2.00 -22.64
C SER A 57 -9.07 -1.23 -22.28
N GLN A 58 -7.95 -1.76 -22.78
CA GLN A 58 -6.61 -1.20 -22.56
C GLN A 58 -6.39 0.13 -23.29
N GLN A 59 -7.15 0.42 -24.36
CA GLN A 59 -7.03 1.63 -25.16
C GLN A 59 -7.76 2.84 -24.56
N THR A 60 -8.16 2.76 -23.28
CA THR A 60 -8.89 3.83 -22.62
C THR A 60 -7.97 4.69 -21.77
N ASP A 61 -8.23 6.00 -21.72
CA ASP A 61 -7.54 6.90 -20.79
C ASP A 61 -7.70 6.48 -19.32
N SER A 62 -8.78 5.76 -19.01
CA SER A 62 -9.01 5.21 -17.67
C SER A 62 -7.99 4.12 -17.34
N TYR A 63 -7.76 3.20 -18.29
CA TYR A 63 -6.78 2.13 -18.12
C TYR A 63 -5.38 2.69 -17.86
N SER A 64 -4.93 3.60 -18.73
CA SER A 64 -3.60 4.22 -18.60
C SER A 64 -3.45 4.98 -17.28
N ARG A 65 -4.50 5.68 -16.82
CA ARG A 65 -4.48 6.39 -15.53
C ARG A 65 -4.38 5.46 -14.33
N VAL A 66 -5.14 4.36 -14.32
CA VAL A 66 -5.10 3.38 -13.23
C VAL A 66 -3.72 2.70 -13.21
N LEU A 67 -3.25 2.24 -14.37
CA LEU A 67 -1.95 1.58 -14.49
C LEU A 67 -0.82 2.50 -14.01
N ALA A 68 -0.75 3.74 -14.51
CA ALA A 68 0.28 4.70 -14.09
C ALA A 68 0.21 5.00 -12.58
N SER A 69 -1.00 5.04 -11.99
CA SER A 69 -1.13 5.21 -10.54
C SER A 69 -0.61 4.00 -9.77
N VAL A 70 -0.82 2.78 -10.26
CA VAL A 70 -0.31 1.54 -9.64
C VAL A 70 1.21 1.50 -9.77
N GLU A 71 1.76 1.72 -10.97
CA GLU A 71 3.20 1.75 -11.24
C GLU A 71 3.91 2.75 -10.32
N ARG A 72 3.38 3.97 -10.20
CA ARG A 72 3.94 5.01 -9.33
C ARG A 72 4.04 4.56 -7.88
N LEU A 73 3.00 3.89 -7.37
CA LEU A 73 2.98 3.43 -5.97
C LEU A 73 3.87 2.20 -5.78
N LYS A 74 3.92 1.28 -6.75
CA LYS A 74 4.81 0.11 -6.69
C LYS A 74 6.27 0.46 -6.83
N LEU A 75 6.59 1.50 -7.60
CA LEU A 75 7.95 2.02 -7.68
C LEU A 75 8.46 2.54 -6.33
N LEU A 76 7.59 3.10 -5.47
CA LEU A 76 7.98 3.46 -4.10
C LEU A 76 8.37 2.24 -3.27
N GLU A 77 7.66 1.12 -3.43
CA GLU A 77 7.95 -0.14 -2.75
C GLU A 77 9.25 -0.76 -3.29
N ILE A 78 9.42 -0.81 -4.62
CA ILE A 78 10.63 -1.34 -5.28
C ILE A 78 11.86 -0.56 -4.82
N ASN A 79 11.80 0.78 -4.85
CA ASN A 79 12.90 1.64 -4.42
C ASN A 79 13.19 1.52 -2.91
N ALA A 80 12.22 1.08 -2.11
CA ALA A 80 12.46 0.78 -0.70
C ALA A 80 13.18 -0.58 -0.50
N GLY A 81 13.21 -1.44 -1.51
CA GLY A 81 13.90 -2.72 -1.45
C GLY A 81 12.99 -3.94 -1.30
N VAL A 82 11.69 -3.87 -1.62
CA VAL A 82 10.84 -5.08 -1.58
C VAL A 82 11.29 -6.11 -2.62
N ASP A 83 11.12 -7.39 -2.33
CA ASP A 83 11.46 -8.50 -3.24
C ASP A 83 10.28 -8.93 -4.13
N GLY A 84 9.16 -8.23 -4.02
CA GLY A 84 7.93 -8.51 -4.77
C GLY A 84 6.72 -7.88 -4.10
N PHE A 85 5.56 -7.97 -4.73
CA PHE A 85 4.31 -7.40 -4.23
C PHE A 85 3.09 -8.18 -4.75
N MET A 86 1.93 -7.93 -4.14
CA MET A 86 0.68 -8.59 -4.53
C MET A 86 -0.10 -7.73 -5.54
N VAL A 87 -0.75 -8.37 -6.50
CA VAL A 87 -1.71 -7.76 -7.41
C VAL A 87 -3.06 -8.47 -7.32
N TYR A 88 -4.15 -7.72 -7.44
CA TYR A 88 -5.49 -8.30 -7.43
C TYR A 88 -5.98 -8.63 -8.85
N ASP A 89 -5.71 -7.74 -9.81
CA ASP A 89 -6.09 -7.94 -11.21
C ASP A 89 -4.99 -8.68 -11.97
N MET A 90 -5.34 -9.75 -12.69
CA MET A 90 -4.40 -10.54 -13.49
C MET A 90 -3.73 -9.69 -14.59
N ASN A 91 -4.40 -8.65 -15.10
CA ASN A 91 -3.84 -7.75 -16.11
C ASN A 91 -2.71 -6.89 -15.56
N LEU A 92 -2.53 -6.80 -14.23
CA LEU A 92 -1.39 -6.13 -13.61
C LEU A 92 -0.15 -7.02 -13.54
N ILE A 93 -0.25 -8.34 -13.73
CA ILE A 93 0.90 -9.24 -13.55
C ILE A 93 2.05 -8.83 -14.47
N LYS A 94 1.81 -8.77 -15.78
CA LYS A 94 2.85 -8.46 -16.77
C LYS A 94 3.44 -7.06 -16.57
N PRO A 95 2.65 -5.97 -16.50
CA PRO A 95 3.21 -4.64 -16.26
C PRO A 95 4.02 -4.53 -14.98
N MET A 96 3.61 -5.23 -13.92
CA MET A 96 4.32 -5.17 -12.64
C MET A 96 5.60 -6.02 -12.64
N GLN A 97 5.64 -7.14 -13.36
CA GLN A 97 6.88 -7.89 -13.62
C GLN A 97 7.88 -7.03 -14.40
N GLU A 98 7.43 -6.41 -15.50
CA GLU A 98 8.26 -5.50 -16.30
C GLU A 98 8.78 -4.31 -15.47
N LEU A 99 7.93 -3.73 -14.61
CA LEU A 99 8.33 -2.66 -13.70
C LEU A 99 9.42 -3.11 -12.71
N PHE A 100 9.30 -4.31 -12.16
CA PHE A 100 10.28 -4.87 -11.23
C PHE A 100 11.60 -5.15 -11.94
N GLU A 101 11.57 -5.84 -13.07
CA GLU A 101 12.76 -6.14 -13.90
C GLU A 101 13.50 -4.88 -14.34
N LEU A 102 12.77 -3.81 -14.68
CA LEU A 102 13.38 -2.55 -15.10
C LEU A 102 14.15 -1.83 -13.98
N HIS A 103 13.78 -2.06 -12.72
CA HIS A 103 14.29 -1.31 -11.56
C HIS A 103 15.11 -2.16 -10.60
N THR A 104 15.36 -3.43 -10.91
CA THR A 104 16.10 -4.35 -10.03
C THR A 104 17.13 -5.17 -10.80
N GLU A 105 18.19 -5.57 -10.10
CA GLU A 105 19.27 -6.40 -10.65
C GLU A 105 19.09 -7.87 -10.21
N GLY A 106 17.99 -8.51 -10.58
CA GLY A 106 17.76 -9.95 -10.38
C GLY A 106 16.39 -10.30 -9.81
N ASP A 107 16.25 -11.55 -9.34
CA ASP A 107 14.97 -12.11 -8.87
C ASP A 107 14.48 -11.50 -7.54
N ASN A 108 15.36 -10.82 -6.80
CA ASN A 108 15.10 -10.21 -5.50
C ASN A 108 16.12 -9.12 -5.17
N GLN A 109 15.88 -8.39 -4.09
CA GLN A 109 16.69 -7.28 -3.60
C GLN A 109 17.36 -7.59 -2.25
N LEU A 110 17.56 -8.87 -1.89
CA LEU A 110 18.17 -9.29 -0.60
C LEU A 110 19.53 -8.65 -0.31
N HIS A 111 20.28 -8.28 -1.35
CA HIS A 111 21.57 -7.59 -1.23
C HIS A 111 21.42 -6.16 -0.64
N GLN A 112 20.24 -5.56 -0.71
CA GLN A 112 19.95 -4.23 -0.17
C GLN A 112 19.59 -4.32 1.31
N VAL A 113 20.59 -4.50 2.18
CA VAL A 113 20.38 -4.67 3.63
C VAL A 113 19.88 -3.40 4.36
N ARG A 114 19.86 -2.25 3.68
CA ARG A 114 19.36 -0.95 4.17
C ARG A 114 19.99 -0.50 5.49
N ASP A 115 21.31 -0.64 5.64
CA ASP A 115 22.04 -0.14 6.84
C ASP A 115 22.04 1.40 6.95
N ASP A 116 21.65 2.10 5.87
CA ASP A 116 21.43 3.55 5.81
C ASP A 116 20.18 4.01 6.58
N VAL A 117 19.27 3.08 6.90
CA VAL A 117 17.98 3.37 7.54
C VAL A 117 18.08 3.31 9.05
N SER A 118 17.53 4.31 9.73
CA SER A 118 17.26 4.28 11.16
C SER A 118 15.81 4.70 11.42
N VAL A 119 14.96 3.74 11.79
CA VAL A 119 13.53 3.97 12.08
C VAL A 119 13.32 3.99 13.58
N THR A 120 12.67 5.05 14.07
CA THR A 120 12.30 5.24 15.47
C THR A 120 10.84 4.89 15.73
N PRO A 121 10.44 4.60 16.98
CA PRO A 121 9.02 4.46 17.33
C PRO A 121 8.18 5.68 16.92
N GLU A 122 8.73 6.88 17.01
CA GLU A 122 8.07 8.13 16.64
C GLU A 122 7.79 8.21 15.13
N ASP A 123 8.67 7.65 14.30
CA ASP A 123 8.42 7.54 12.85
C ASP A 123 7.16 6.71 12.57
N LEU A 124 7.07 5.53 13.21
CA LEU A 124 5.97 4.56 13.03
C LEU A 124 4.63 5.05 13.59
N LEU A 125 4.68 5.90 14.61
CA LEU A 125 3.48 6.46 15.26
C LEU A 125 3.13 7.86 14.74
N SER A 126 3.83 8.35 13.69
CA SER A 126 3.56 9.67 13.12
C SER A 126 2.22 9.71 12.38
N MET A 127 1.25 10.42 12.95
CA MET A 127 -0.08 10.53 12.34
C MET A 127 -0.04 11.41 11.08
N PRO A 128 -0.61 10.97 9.94
CA PRO A 128 -0.65 11.79 8.74
C PRO A 128 -1.57 13.00 8.93
N SER A 129 -1.09 14.17 8.52
CA SER A 129 -1.91 15.38 8.48
C SER A 129 -2.95 15.31 7.36
N GLY A 130 -4.18 15.73 7.64
CA GLY A 130 -5.23 15.80 6.64
C GLY A 130 -6.58 16.16 7.28
N GLY A 131 -7.63 16.10 6.46
CA GLY A 131 -9.00 16.33 6.89
C GLY A 131 -9.86 15.09 6.74
N VAL A 132 -10.99 15.10 7.44
CA VAL A 132 -12.10 14.18 7.22
C VAL A 132 -13.15 14.91 6.39
N THR A 133 -13.68 14.26 5.34
CA THR A 133 -14.72 14.85 4.49
C THR A 133 -16.03 14.07 4.57
N LEU A 134 -17.16 14.75 4.34
CA LEU A 134 -18.46 14.08 4.23
C LEU A 134 -18.47 13.04 3.10
N TYR A 135 -17.75 13.30 2.01
CA TYR A 135 -17.56 12.34 0.93
C TYR A 135 -16.82 11.10 1.42
N GLY A 136 -15.66 11.26 2.08
CA GLY A 136 -14.87 10.16 2.64
C GLY A 136 -15.68 9.31 3.62
N LEU A 137 -16.47 9.94 4.48
CA LEU A 137 -17.38 9.25 5.40
C LEU A 137 -18.44 8.43 4.66
N LYS A 138 -19.19 9.05 3.74
CA LYS A 138 -20.22 8.35 2.94
C LYS A 138 -19.64 7.20 2.13
N TYR A 139 -18.46 7.40 1.56
CA TYR A 139 -17.75 6.38 0.79
C TYR A 139 -17.36 5.19 1.66
N ASN A 140 -16.82 5.42 2.86
CA ASN A 140 -16.47 4.35 3.80
C ASN A 140 -17.70 3.54 4.25
N ILE A 141 -18.82 4.23 4.55
CA ILE A 141 -20.09 3.56 4.90
C ILE A 141 -20.56 2.68 3.74
N ALA A 142 -20.60 3.24 2.51
CA ALA A 142 -21.05 2.50 1.34
C ALA A 142 -20.19 1.26 1.08
N VAL A 143 -18.85 1.41 1.06
CA VAL A 143 -17.93 0.28 0.86
C VAL A 143 -18.09 -0.77 1.96
N GLY A 144 -18.17 -0.36 3.23
CA GLY A 144 -18.32 -1.28 4.36
C GLY A 144 -19.62 -2.09 4.29
N VAL A 145 -20.75 -1.42 4.04
CA VAL A 145 -22.06 -2.08 3.94
C VAL A 145 -22.13 -3.01 2.73
N LEU A 146 -21.66 -2.57 1.56
CA LEU A 146 -21.67 -3.39 0.35
C LEU A 146 -20.76 -4.61 0.49
N PHE A 147 -19.58 -4.45 1.09
CA PHE A 147 -18.66 -5.56 1.35
C PHE A 147 -19.30 -6.60 2.28
N ILE A 148 -19.87 -6.18 3.41
CA ILE A 148 -20.54 -7.08 4.36
C ILE A 148 -21.72 -7.78 3.69
N ASN A 149 -22.52 -7.05 2.90
CA ASN A 149 -23.65 -7.63 2.19
C ASN A 149 -23.22 -8.70 1.19
N ALA A 150 -22.21 -8.42 0.35
CA ALA A 150 -21.69 -9.39 -0.61
C ALA A 150 -21.13 -10.62 0.11
N TRP A 151 -20.35 -10.41 1.18
CA TRP A 151 -19.76 -11.49 1.97
C TRP A 151 -20.81 -12.43 2.58
N LEU A 152 -21.91 -11.88 3.12
CA LEU A 152 -23.01 -12.67 3.68
C LEU A 152 -23.88 -13.32 2.61
N SER A 153 -24.02 -12.71 1.45
CA SER A 153 -24.84 -13.23 0.35
C SER A 153 -24.17 -14.38 -0.39
N GLU A 154 -22.84 -14.45 -0.43
CA GLU A 154 -22.10 -15.60 -0.97
C GLU A 154 -22.02 -16.80 0.00
N LEU A 155 -22.47 -16.62 1.24
CA LEU A 155 -22.58 -17.69 2.25
C LEU A 155 -23.98 -18.33 2.33
N LEU A 156 -24.97 -17.79 1.60
CA LEU A 156 -26.36 -18.28 1.53
C LEU A 156 -26.66 -18.83 0.13
#